data_AF-A0A4Y0BUX3-F1
#
_entry.id   AF-A0A4Y0BUX3-F1
#
_cell.length_a   1.000
_cell.length_b   1.000
_cell.length_c   1.000
_cell.angle_alpha   90.00
_cell.angle_beta   90.00
_cell.angle_gamma   90.00
#
_symmetry.space_group_name_H-M   'P 1'
#
loop_
_entity.id
_entity.type
_entity.pdbx_description
1 polymer ?
#
loop_
_entity_poly.entity_id
_entity_poly.type
_entity_poly.pdbx_seq_one_letter_code
_entity_poly.pdbx_strand_id
1 'polypeptide(L)'
;MNKIILIVFCILLSVSIGNTQECANVNKIRFLPDHKRCHYYTACVNRTAAPLVCPSGYHFNFEKQLCDYPSKAGCIKCPVAGFVNLAVHGNCRKFVQCFMGAACRS
;
A
#
# COMPACT_ATOMS: atom_id res chain seq x y z
N MET A 1 14.77 -6.70 -41.81
CA MET A 1 13.92 -6.36 -40.64
C MET A 1 14.49 -5.11 -40.00
N ASN A 2 13.85 -3.96 -40.21
CA ASN A 2 14.42 -2.64 -39.91
C ASN A 2 14.52 -2.44 -38.39
N LYS A 3 15.72 -2.13 -37.86
CA LYS A 3 15.95 -1.94 -36.40
C LYS A 3 15.01 -0.89 -35.79
N ILE A 4 14.59 0.09 -36.59
CA ILE A 4 13.62 1.13 -36.21
C ILE A 4 12.26 0.50 -35.82
N ILE A 5 11.81 -0.52 -36.55
CA ILE A 5 10.52 -1.21 -36.29
C ILE A 5 10.60 -1.97 -34.95
N LEU A 6 11.75 -2.57 -34.63
CA LEU A 6 11.98 -3.25 -33.35
C LEU A 6 11.97 -2.28 -32.16
N ILE A 7 12.56 -1.09 -32.33
CA ILE A 7 12.61 -0.05 -31.28
C ILE A 7 11.19 0.50 -31.00
N VAL A 8 10.41 0.79 -32.04
CA VAL A 8 9.03 1.29 -31.89
C VAL A 8 8.13 0.26 -31.20
N PHE A 9 8.27 -1.02 -31.52
CA PHE A 9 7.52 -2.10 -30.88
C PHE A 9 7.87 -2.25 -29.39
N CYS A 10 9.16 -2.14 -29.03
CA CYS A 10 9.61 -2.13 -27.64
C CYS A 10 9.03 -0.94 -26.86
N ILE A 11 9.00 0.25 -27.46
CA ILE A 11 8.46 1.44 -26.80
C ILE A 11 6.97 1.25 -26.51
N LEU A 12 6.18 0.74 -27.46
CA LEU A 12 4.75 0.47 -27.28
C LEU A 12 4.46 -0.61 -26.22
N LEU A 13 5.31 -1.64 -26.09
CA LEU A 13 5.19 -2.66 -25.03
C LEU A 13 5.71 -2.20 -23.66
N SER A 14 6.67 -1.26 -23.65
CA SER A 14 7.21 -0.66 -22.42
C SER A 14 6.28 0.37 -21.78
N VAL A 15 5.22 0.82 -22.48
CA VAL A 15 4.07 1.49 -21.87
C VAL A 15 3.18 0.45 -21.15
N SER A 16 3.79 -0.46 -20.39
CA SER A 16 3.08 -1.15 -19.31
C SER A 16 2.96 -0.16 -18.16
N ILE A 17 1.89 0.63 -18.28
CA ILE A 17 1.25 1.50 -17.31
C ILE A 17 1.76 1.27 -15.89
N GLY A 18 2.71 2.09 -15.45
CA GLY A 18 3.00 2.32 -14.04
C GLY A 18 1.85 3.09 -13.42
N ASN A 19 0.66 2.49 -13.33
CA ASN A 19 -0.50 3.12 -12.75
C ASN A 19 -0.48 2.91 -11.24
N THR A 20 -0.11 3.93 -10.49
CA THR A 20 -0.41 4.02 -9.07
C THR A 20 -1.89 4.34 -8.89
N GLN A 21 -2.80 3.47 -9.37
CA GLN A 21 -4.23 3.69 -9.18
C GLN A 21 -4.73 2.94 -7.96
N GLU A 22 -4.31 3.45 -6.80
CA GLU A 22 -4.75 2.99 -5.47
C GLU A 22 -6.28 2.88 -5.39
N CYS A 23 -7.01 3.78 -6.06
CA CYS A 23 -8.47 3.83 -6.01
C CYS A 23 -9.19 3.26 -7.25
N ALA A 24 -8.50 2.66 -8.25
CA ALA A 24 -9.12 2.20 -9.51
C ALA A 24 -10.28 1.23 -9.28
N ASN A 25 -10.10 0.34 -8.31
CA ASN A 25 -11.03 -0.75 -8.01
C ASN A 25 -12.00 -0.40 -6.87
N VAL A 26 -12.05 0.87 -6.46
CA VAL A 26 -12.84 1.34 -5.32
C VAL A 26 -14.10 2.04 -5.81
N ASN A 27 -15.20 1.28 -5.89
CA ASN A 27 -16.53 1.77 -6.30
C ASN A 27 -17.38 2.32 -5.13
N LYS A 28 -16.84 2.31 -3.90
CA LYS A 28 -17.48 2.80 -2.67
C LYS A 28 -16.49 3.64 -1.87
N ILE A 29 -16.95 4.48 -0.95
CA ILE A 29 -16.05 5.22 -0.07
C ILE A 29 -15.20 4.24 0.75
N ARG A 30 -13.88 4.32 0.63
CA ARG A 30 -12.93 3.49 1.37
C ARG A 30 -11.65 4.28 1.64
N PHE A 31 -11.01 4.01 2.76
CA PHE A 31 -9.72 4.59 3.12
C PHE A 31 -8.62 3.53 3.05
N LEU A 32 -7.53 3.82 2.35
CA LEU A 32 -6.40 2.93 2.14
C LEU A 32 -5.18 3.41 2.96
N PRO A 33 -4.43 2.50 3.60
CA PRO A 33 -3.27 2.88 4.40
C PRO A 33 -2.07 3.23 3.51
N ASP A 34 -1.25 4.20 3.94
CA ASP A 34 0.09 4.38 3.38
C ASP A 34 1.05 3.33 3.98
N HIS A 35 1.69 2.54 3.11
CA HIS A 35 2.57 1.43 3.52
C HIS A 35 3.89 1.88 4.16
N LYS A 36 4.32 3.12 3.96
CA LYS A 36 5.58 3.67 4.47
C LYS A 36 5.35 4.56 5.68
N ARG A 37 4.23 5.29 5.70
CA ARG A 37 3.93 6.31 6.71
C ARG A 37 2.61 5.98 7.40
N CYS A 38 2.69 5.36 8.57
CA CYS A 38 1.52 4.90 9.35
C CYS A 38 0.47 5.97 9.68
N HIS A 39 0.86 7.24 9.69
CA HIS A 39 -0.03 8.37 9.96
C HIS A 39 -0.77 8.85 8.70
N TYR A 40 -0.38 8.40 7.52
CA TYR A 40 -0.94 8.80 6.23
C TYR A 40 -1.89 7.72 5.72
N TYR A 41 -2.95 8.16 5.05
CA TYR A 41 -3.93 7.30 4.42
C TYR A 41 -4.58 8.03 3.24
N THR A 42 -5.13 7.30 2.30
CA THR A 42 -5.77 7.84 1.10
C THR A 42 -7.27 7.62 1.20
N ALA A 43 -8.06 8.68 1.10
CA ALA A 43 -9.50 8.59 0.88
C ALA A 43 -9.76 8.28 -0.60
N CYS A 44 -10.40 7.14 -0.85
CA CYS A 44 -10.91 6.77 -2.15
C CYS A 44 -12.42 7.03 -2.20
N VAL A 45 -12.83 8.00 -3.00
CA VAL A 45 -14.24 8.34 -3.26
C VAL A 45 -14.47 8.33 -4.75
N ASN A 46 -15.33 7.45 -5.27
CA ASN A 46 -15.63 7.33 -6.70
C ASN A 46 -14.37 7.30 -7.59
N ARG A 47 -13.39 6.46 -7.23
CA ARG A 47 -12.08 6.31 -7.90
C ARG A 47 -11.12 7.49 -7.80
N THR A 48 -11.49 8.56 -7.09
CA THR A 48 -10.60 9.69 -6.80
C THR A 48 -9.86 9.45 -5.49
N ALA A 49 -8.55 9.65 -5.51
CA ALA A 49 -7.66 9.57 -4.35
C ALA A 49 -7.44 10.96 -3.74
N ALA A 50 -7.63 11.09 -2.43
CA ALA A 50 -7.24 12.27 -1.67
C ALA A 50 -6.37 11.85 -0.46
N PRO A 51 -5.11 12.31 -0.37
CA PRO A 51 -4.25 11.98 0.76
C PRO A 51 -4.73 12.71 2.03
N LEU A 52 -4.69 12.01 3.15
CA LEU A 52 -5.08 12.46 4.47
C LEU A 52 -4.02 12.04 5.51
N VAL A 53 -4.03 12.73 6.64
CA VAL A 53 -3.10 12.50 7.75
C VAL A 53 -3.90 12.39 9.05
N CYS A 54 -3.57 11.41 9.87
CA CYS A 54 -4.10 11.28 11.21
C CYS A 54 -3.56 12.38 12.13
N PRO A 55 -4.30 12.76 13.19
CA PRO A 55 -3.78 13.64 14.22
C PRO A 55 -2.47 13.12 14.82
N SER A 56 -1.67 14.03 15.39
CA SER A 56 -0.40 13.68 16.00
C SER A 56 -0.57 12.58 17.05
N GLY A 57 0.29 11.55 17.00
CA GLY A 57 0.24 10.39 17.88
C GLY A 57 -0.71 9.26 17.45
N TYR A 58 -1.49 9.43 16.37
CA TYR A 58 -2.41 8.41 15.87
C TYR A 58 -1.94 7.82 14.54
N HIS A 59 -2.28 6.55 14.32
CA HIS A 59 -2.02 5.80 13.09
C HIS A 59 -3.35 5.42 12.44
N PHE A 60 -3.37 5.34 11.12
CA PHE A 60 -4.57 4.89 10.42
C PHE A 60 -4.78 3.37 10.61
N ASN A 61 -5.94 3.00 11.15
CA ASN A 61 -6.37 1.63 11.31
C ASN A 61 -7.24 1.22 10.12
N PHE A 62 -6.70 0.42 9.21
CA PHE A 62 -7.43 0.00 8.00
C PHE A 62 -8.63 -0.89 8.31
N GLU A 63 -8.58 -1.73 9.36
CA GLU A 63 -9.68 -2.62 9.71
C GLU A 63 -10.88 -1.81 10.23
N LYS A 64 -10.61 -0.80 11.06
CA LYS A 64 -11.65 0.07 11.63
C LYS A 64 -11.99 1.31 10.79
N GLN A 65 -11.19 1.60 9.76
CA GLN A 65 -11.34 2.78 8.89
C GLN A 65 -11.29 4.12 9.64
N LEU A 66 -10.42 4.23 10.65
CA LEU A 66 -10.26 5.43 11.48
C LEU A 66 -8.83 5.57 12.01
N CYS A 67 -8.50 6.76 12.53
CA CYS A 67 -7.24 6.97 13.26
C CYS A 67 -7.34 6.36 14.67
N ASP A 68 -6.48 5.42 14.98
CA ASP A 68 -6.42 4.71 16.27
C ASP A 68 -5.02 4.83 16.87
N TYR A 69 -4.87 4.39 18.11
CA TYR A 69 -3.56 4.33 18.76
C TYR A 69 -2.60 3.41 17.99
N PRO A 70 -1.30 3.73 17.92
CA PRO A 70 -0.30 2.95 17.18
C PRO A 70 -0.30 1.45 17.53
N SER A 71 -0.54 1.11 18.81
CA SER A 71 -0.63 -0.28 19.29
C SER A 71 -1.83 -1.05 18.72
N LYS A 72 -2.90 -0.36 18.30
CA LYS A 72 -4.14 -0.94 17.78
C LYS A 72 -4.29 -0.81 16.27
N ALA A 73 -3.59 0.13 15.64
CA ALA A 73 -3.73 0.43 14.21
C ALA A 73 -3.17 -0.67 13.30
N GLY A 74 -2.25 -1.50 13.81
CA GLY A 74 -1.69 -2.62 13.05
C GLY A 74 -0.76 -2.20 11.91
N CYS A 75 -0.23 -0.97 11.93
CA CYS A 75 0.79 -0.55 10.97
C CYS A 75 2.10 -1.30 11.23
N ILE A 76 2.63 -1.94 10.19
CA ILE A 76 3.83 -2.78 10.27
C ILE A 76 4.92 -2.17 9.39
N LYS A 77 6.07 -1.87 10.01
CA LYS A 77 7.26 -1.42 9.29
C LYS A 77 8.11 -2.63 8.94
N CYS A 78 8.17 -2.97 7.66
CA CYS A 78 9.01 -4.06 7.18
C CYS A 78 10.49 -3.65 7.15
N PRO A 79 11.41 -4.51 7.60
CA PRO A 79 12.84 -4.33 7.37
C PRO A 79 13.16 -4.27 5.89
N VAL A 80 14.07 -3.37 5.50
CA VAL A 80 14.49 -3.19 4.10
C VAL A 80 15.36 -4.33 3.56
N ALA A 81 15.78 -5.24 4.42
CA ALA A 81 16.62 -6.38 4.08
C ALA A 81 15.97 -7.71 4.47
N GLY A 82 16.14 -8.71 3.61
CA GLY A 82 15.76 -10.08 3.87
C GLY A 82 14.26 -10.38 3.74
N PHE A 83 13.92 -11.54 4.28
CA PHE A 83 12.58 -12.10 4.34
C PHE A 83 12.23 -12.38 5.80
N VAL A 84 11.13 -11.81 6.32
CA VAL A 84 10.72 -12.01 7.72
C VAL A 84 9.21 -12.04 7.85
N ASN A 85 8.72 -12.92 8.73
CA ASN A 85 7.32 -12.95 9.14
C ASN A 85 7.17 -12.19 10.47
N LEU A 86 6.52 -11.03 10.44
CA LEU A 86 6.27 -10.22 11.62
C LEU A 86 4.92 -10.57 12.24
N ALA A 87 4.90 -10.88 13.53
CA ALA A 87 3.66 -11.16 14.26
C ALA A 87 2.80 -9.88 14.37
N VAL A 88 1.49 -10.02 14.16
CA VAL A 88 0.53 -8.92 14.34
C VAL A 88 0.13 -8.80 15.80
N HIS A 89 0.13 -7.57 16.33
CA HIS A 89 -0.27 -7.31 17.72
C HIS A 89 -1.68 -7.84 18.01
N GLY A 90 -1.82 -8.57 19.11
CA GLY A 90 -3.10 -9.15 19.55
C GLY A 90 -3.55 -10.41 18.80
N ASN A 91 -2.75 -10.97 17.88
CA ASN A 91 -3.09 -12.23 17.21
C ASN A 91 -1.86 -13.11 16.93
N CYS A 92 -1.70 -14.17 17.74
CA CYS A 92 -0.57 -15.11 17.65
C CYS A 92 -0.56 -15.97 16.38
N ARG A 93 -1.66 -16.01 15.61
CA ARG A 93 -1.77 -16.79 14.38
C ARG A 93 -1.66 -15.92 13.12
N LYS A 94 -1.61 -14.60 13.27
CA LYS A 94 -1.58 -13.65 12.16
C LYS A 94 -0.18 -13.05 12.02
N PHE A 95 0.38 -13.19 10.82
CA PHE A 95 1.70 -12.68 10.48
C PHE A 95 1.61 -11.83 9.22
N VAL A 96 2.48 -10.84 9.10
CA VAL A 96 2.73 -10.12 7.85
C VAL A 96 4.06 -10.57 7.29
N GLN A 97 4.02 -10.97 6.02
CA GLN A 97 5.18 -11.43 5.29
C GLN A 97 5.90 -10.22 4.70
N CYS A 98 7.09 -9.93 5.19
CA CYS A 98 7.91 -8.83 4.71
C CYS A 98 9.00 -9.36 3.76
N PHE A 99 9.13 -8.73 2.60
CA PHE A 99 10.20 -8.99 1.65
C PHE A 99 10.81 -7.67 1.18
N MET A 100 12.10 -7.45 1.44
CA MET A 100 12.84 -6.25 1.00
C MET A 100 12.11 -4.91 1.25
N GLY A 101 11.56 -4.74 2.45
CA GLY A 101 10.82 -3.52 2.84
C GLY A 101 9.36 -3.46 2.39
N ALA A 102 8.88 -4.41 1.60
CA ALA A 102 7.48 -4.52 1.19
C ALA A 102 6.71 -5.46 2.13
N ALA A 103 5.51 -5.05 2.54
CA ALA A 103 4.57 -5.89 3.27
C ALA A 103 3.66 -6.63 2.27
N CYS A 104 3.78 -7.95 2.23
CA CYS A 104 2.91 -8.84 1.49
C CYS A 104 1.84 -9.40 2.44
N ARG A 105 0.58 -9.34 2.02
CA ARG A 105 -0.53 -10.01 2.70
C ARG A 105 -0.66 -11.41 2.09
N SER A 106 -0.47 -12.46 2.89
CA SER A 106 -0.79 -13.83 2.52
C SER A 106 -2.28 -14.15 2.70
#